data_AF-A3WYL6-F1
#
_entry.id   AF-A3WYL6-F1
#
_cell.length_a   1.000
_cell.length_b   1.000
_cell.length_c   1.000
_cell.angle_alpha   90.00
_cell.angle_beta   90.00
_cell.angle_gamma   90.00
#
_symmetry.space_group_name_H-M   'P 1'
#
loop_
_entity.id
_entity.type
_entity.pdbx_description
1 polymer ?
#
loop_
_entity_poly.entity_id
_entity_poly.type
_entity_poly.pdbx_seq_one_letter_code
_entity_poly.pdbx_strand_id
1 'polypeptide(L)'
;MSAVQALKAARDAGVRIGVDGDSLTLDADSAPDATVLDLLSRHKAGVLALLRTGSDGWSGEDWLAFFDERAAIAEFDGGLPRASAEVHAFDCCVVEWLNRNPARSPPAHCLGCGGSDHAYDKLLPFGTEPTGHAWLHSRCWPAWHAARKATAIAALMAMGIDLPRMHR
;
A
#
# COMPACT_ATOMS: atom_id res chain seq x y z
N MET A 1 -6.79 16.85 7.59
CA MET A 1 -7.02 15.62 8.36
C MET A 1 -7.15 14.47 7.38
N SER A 2 -6.50 13.32 7.64
CA SER A 2 -6.58 12.10 6.81
C SER A 2 -7.37 10.98 7.50
N ALA A 3 -7.67 9.90 6.78
CA ALA A 3 -8.33 8.71 7.35
C ALA A 3 -7.52 8.09 8.49
N VAL A 4 -6.19 8.07 8.36
CA VAL A 4 -5.25 7.65 9.40
C VAL A 4 -5.42 8.49 10.66
N GLN A 5 -5.45 9.82 10.50
CA GLN A 5 -5.60 10.73 11.65
C GLN A 5 -6.96 10.59 12.33
N ALA A 6 -8.03 10.34 11.56
CA ALA A 6 -9.36 10.05 12.11
C ALA A 6 -9.39 8.73 12.90
N LEU A 7 -8.79 7.67 12.35
CA LEU A 7 -8.69 6.36 12.98
C LEU A 7 -7.87 6.43 14.28
N LYS A 8 -6.74 7.14 14.27
CA LYS A 8 -5.93 7.39 15.46
C LYS A 8 -6.70 8.18 16.52
N ALA A 9 -7.34 9.30 16.15
CA ALA A 9 -8.09 10.12 17.09
C ALA A 9 -9.21 9.34 17.79
N ALA A 10 -9.89 8.45 17.07
CA ALA A 10 -10.91 7.59 17.65
C ALA A 10 -10.33 6.57 18.65
N ARG A 11 -9.19 5.97 18.34
CA ARG A 11 -8.48 5.06 19.25
C ARG A 11 -7.96 5.76 20.50
N ASP A 12 -7.38 6.95 20.34
CA ASP A 12 -6.91 7.77 21.46
C ASP A 12 -8.08 8.18 22.38
N ALA A 13 -9.30 8.27 21.83
CA ALA A 13 -10.53 8.48 22.58
C ALA A 13 -11.15 7.19 23.18
N GLY A 14 -10.45 6.05 23.09
CA GLY A 14 -10.90 4.76 23.63
C GLY A 14 -11.96 4.05 22.79
N VAL A 15 -12.19 4.45 21.54
CA VAL A 15 -13.16 3.82 20.65
C VAL A 15 -12.51 2.64 19.92
N ARG A 16 -13.02 1.43 20.14
CA ARG A 16 -12.71 0.25 19.33
C ARG A 16 -13.55 0.31 18.06
N ILE A 17 -12.89 0.11 16.92
CA ILE A 17 -13.53 0.21 15.60
C ILE A 17 -13.46 -1.14 14.91
N GLY A 18 -14.60 -1.63 14.46
CA GLY A 18 -14.71 -2.82 13.63
C GLY A 18 -15.31 -2.50 12.25
N VAL A 19 -15.28 -3.50 11.38
CA VAL A 19 -15.88 -3.43 10.03
C VAL A 19 -17.01 -4.45 9.94
N ASP A 20 -18.19 -3.99 9.52
CA ASP A 20 -19.33 -4.83 9.16
C ASP A 20 -19.81 -4.45 7.76
N GLY A 21 -19.45 -5.27 6.76
CA GLY A 21 -19.63 -4.92 5.35
C GLY A 21 -18.99 -3.56 5.04
N ASP A 22 -19.80 -2.63 4.51
CA ASP A 22 -19.42 -1.24 4.20
C ASP A 22 -19.67 -0.25 5.35
N SER A 23 -19.83 -0.75 6.57
CA SER A 23 -20.07 0.05 7.77
C SER A 23 -18.96 -0.11 8.79
N LEU A 24 -18.73 0.98 9.55
CA LEU A 24 -17.88 0.95 10.73
C LEU A 24 -18.77 0.65 11.93
N THR A 25 -18.34 -0.32 12.74
CA THR A 25 -18.92 -0.56 14.06
C THR A 25 -18.04 0.13 15.10
N LEU A 26 -18.64 0.83 16.05
CA LEU A 26 -17.95 1.55 17.11
C LEU A 26 -18.35 0.94 18.46
N ASP A 27 -17.36 0.59 19.26
CA ASP A 27 -17.54 0.04 20.60
C ASP A 27 -16.68 0.86 21.58
N ALA A 28 -17.31 1.43 22.60
CA ALA A 28 -16.68 2.31 23.58
C ALA A 28 -17.45 2.27 24.90
N ASP A 29 -16.74 2.43 26.02
CA ASP A 29 -17.34 2.40 27.38
C ASP A 29 -18.29 3.58 27.64
N SER A 30 -18.17 4.66 26.86
CA SER A 30 -19.06 5.82 26.88
C SER A 30 -19.27 6.36 25.47
N ALA A 31 -20.34 7.14 25.27
CA ALA A 31 -20.68 7.70 23.97
C ALA A 31 -19.50 8.54 23.42
N PRO A 32 -18.99 8.24 22.21
CA PRO A 32 -17.89 8.99 21.63
C PRO A 32 -18.26 10.47 21.39
N ASP A 33 -17.28 11.36 21.53
CA ASP A 33 -17.46 12.78 21.25
C ASP A 33 -17.95 13.00 19.80
N ALA A 34 -18.85 13.97 19.61
CA ALA A 34 -19.40 14.32 18.30
C ALA A 34 -18.31 14.66 17.27
N THR A 35 -17.19 15.22 17.74
CA THR A 35 -16.01 15.55 16.91
C THR A 35 -15.35 14.29 16.35
N VAL A 36 -15.24 13.22 17.15
CA VAL A 36 -14.69 11.93 16.71
C VAL A 36 -15.63 11.27 15.70
N LEU A 37 -16.93 11.29 15.97
CA LEU A 37 -17.95 10.75 15.06
C LEU A 37 -17.96 11.48 13.71
N ASP A 38 -17.87 12.81 13.72
CA ASP A 38 -17.82 13.62 12.51
C ASP A 38 -16.52 13.39 11.71
N LEU A 39 -15.38 13.21 12.38
CA LEU A 39 -14.12 12.83 11.74
C LEU A 39 -14.20 11.45 11.08
N LEU A 40 -14.70 10.44 11.81
CA LEU A 40 -14.88 9.09 11.27
C LEU A 40 -15.87 9.09 10.10
N SER A 41 -16.96 9.86 10.18
CA SER A 41 -17.95 10.00 9.12
C SER A 41 -17.33 10.59 7.85
N ARG A 42 -16.61 11.71 7.97
CA ARG A 42 -15.94 12.38 6.84
C ARG A 42 -14.90 11.51 6.15
N HIS A 43 -14.26 10.61 6.90
CA HIS A 43 -13.19 9.74 6.38
C HIS A 43 -13.58 8.26 6.30
N LYS A 44 -14.87 7.92 6.40
CA LYS A 44 -15.37 6.53 6.54
C LYS A 44 -14.78 5.57 5.51
N ALA A 45 -14.75 5.96 4.25
CA ALA A 45 -14.25 5.11 3.17
C ALA A 45 -12.76 4.78 3.32
N GLY A 46 -11.93 5.78 3.69
CA GLY A 46 -10.51 5.56 3.94
C GLY A 46 -10.26 4.74 5.21
N VAL A 47 -11.07 4.94 6.25
CA VAL A 47 -11.00 4.13 7.48
C VAL A 47 -11.38 2.67 7.21
N LEU A 48 -12.41 2.42 6.40
CA LEU A 48 -12.76 1.07 5.95
C LEU A 48 -11.62 0.42 5.14
N ALA A 49 -10.99 1.18 4.25
CA ALA A 49 -9.84 0.68 3.48
C ALA A 49 -8.64 0.35 4.38
N LEU A 50 -8.42 1.15 5.43
CA LEU A 50 -7.37 0.89 6.44
C LEU A 50 -7.63 -0.38 7.25
N LEU A 51 -8.88 -0.62 7.65
CA LEU A 51 -9.22 -1.74 8.52
C LEU A 51 -9.40 -3.07 7.77
N ARG A 52 -9.68 -3.02 6.47
CA ARG A 52 -9.81 -4.23 5.65
C ARG A 52 -8.45 -4.81 5.34
N THR A 53 -8.26 -6.09 5.65
CA THR A 53 -7.10 -6.84 5.22
C THR A 53 -7.12 -6.99 3.70
N GLY A 54 -6.03 -6.62 3.04
CA GLY A 54 -5.83 -6.86 1.61
C GLY A 54 -5.55 -8.32 1.29
N SER A 55 -5.48 -8.66 0.00
CA SER A 55 -5.05 -10.00 -0.45
C SER A 55 -3.61 -10.35 -0.07
N ASP A 56 -2.83 -9.34 0.32
CA ASP A 56 -1.47 -9.44 0.87
C ASP A 56 -1.43 -9.83 2.36
N GLY A 57 -2.59 -10.01 2.99
CA GLY A 57 -2.70 -10.34 4.40
C GLY A 57 -2.41 -9.17 5.34
N TRP A 58 -2.20 -7.96 4.81
CA TRP A 58 -1.95 -6.75 5.59
C TRP A 58 -3.18 -5.84 5.58
N SER A 59 -3.53 -5.33 6.74
CA SER A 59 -4.44 -4.19 6.85
C SER A 59 -3.70 -2.92 6.46
N GLY A 60 -4.42 -1.84 6.16
CA GLY A 60 -3.79 -0.53 5.97
C GLY A 60 -3.11 -0.01 7.25
N GLU A 61 -3.45 -0.52 8.44
CA GLU A 61 -2.70 -0.21 9.67
C GLU A 61 -1.33 -0.86 9.70
N ASP A 62 -1.21 -2.10 9.23
CA ASP A 62 0.09 -2.77 9.09
C ASP A 62 0.98 -2.00 8.10
N TRP A 63 0.37 -1.53 7.00
CA TRP A 63 1.05 -0.68 6.03
C TRP A 63 1.47 0.67 6.61
N LEU A 64 0.64 1.30 7.44
CA LEU A 64 0.98 2.55 8.11
C LEU A 64 2.11 2.34 9.13
N ALA A 65 2.05 1.27 9.93
CA ALA A 65 3.09 0.94 10.88
C ALA A 65 4.42 0.71 10.18
N PHE A 66 4.42 0.00 9.04
CA PHE A 66 5.59 -0.17 8.20
C PHE A 66 6.10 1.16 7.65
N PHE A 67 5.23 2.03 7.14
CA PHE A 67 5.63 3.36 6.67
C PHE A 67 6.31 4.18 7.79
N ASP A 68 5.68 4.27 8.97
CA ASP A 68 6.18 5.03 10.10
C ASP A 68 7.54 4.48 10.59
N GLU A 69 7.69 3.15 10.64
CA GLU A 69 8.96 2.49 10.98
C GLU A 69 10.06 2.85 9.96
N ARG A 70 9.77 2.74 8.66
CA ARG A 70 10.74 3.07 7.59
C ARG A 70 11.11 4.55 7.60
N ALA A 71 10.17 5.43 7.91
CA ALA A 71 10.42 6.86 8.04
C ALA A 71 11.29 7.17 9.25
N ALA A 72 11.00 6.55 10.41
CA ALA A 72 11.80 6.71 11.62
C ALA A 72 13.24 6.22 11.43
N ILE A 73 13.45 5.05 10.81
CA ILE A 73 14.81 4.56 10.50
C ILE A 73 15.55 5.54 9.59
N ALA A 74 14.90 6.01 8.51
CA ALA A 74 15.54 6.92 7.57
C ALA A 74 15.87 8.30 8.19
N GLU A 75 15.04 8.79 9.11
CA GLU A 75 15.27 10.05 9.83
C GLU A 75 16.33 9.92 10.92
N PHE A 76 16.14 9.00 11.87
CA PHE A 76 16.95 8.93 13.08
C PHE A 76 18.27 8.19 12.87
N ASP A 77 18.25 7.08 12.14
CA ASP A 77 19.45 6.29 11.86
C ASP A 77 20.15 6.78 10.59
N GLY A 78 19.36 7.17 9.58
CA GLY A 78 19.85 7.66 8.29
C GLY A 78 20.15 9.16 8.25
N GLY A 79 19.72 9.94 9.25
CA GLY A 79 19.95 11.39 9.34
C GLY A 79 19.21 12.22 8.28
N LEU A 80 18.21 11.65 7.60
CA LEU A 80 17.43 12.40 6.61
C LEU A 80 16.46 13.37 7.30
N PRO A 81 16.25 14.58 6.73
CA PRO A 81 15.13 15.42 7.16
C PRO A 81 13.80 14.67 7.02
N ARG A 82 12.84 14.90 7.93
CA ARG A 82 11.54 14.22 7.96
C ARG A 82 10.88 14.05 6.59
N ALA A 83 10.80 15.13 5.80
CA ALA A 83 10.19 15.07 4.47
C ALA A 83 10.90 14.09 3.51
N SER A 84 12.23 14.05 3.54
CA SER A 84 13.03 13.10 2.75
C SER A 84 12.93 11.68 3.28
N ALA A 85 12.84 11.52 4.60
CA ALA A 85 12.62 10.22 5.25
C ALA A 85 11.26 9.61 4.89
N GLU A 86 10.20 10.44 4.88
CA GLU A 86 8.86 10.03 4.44
C GLU A 86 8.83 9.62 2.96
N VAL A 87 9.53 10.34 2.07
CA VAL A 87 9.68 9.91 0.66
C VAL A 87 10.35 8.54 0.58
N HIS A 88 11.45 8.34 1.32
CA HIS A 88 12.16 7.06 1.32
C HIS A 88 11.29 5.93 1.87
N ALA A 89 10.51 6.19 2.92
CA ALA A 89 9.55 5.26 3.49
C ALA A 89 8.45 4.89 2.50
N PHE A 90 7.95 5.86 1.74
CA PHE A 90 6.96 5.61 0.68
C PHE A 90 7.54 4.69 -0.42
N ASP A 91 8.76 4.94 -0.87
CA ASP A 91 9.44 4.06 -1.84
C ASP A 91 9.60 2.63 -1.30
N CYS A 92 9.92 2.49 -0.01
CA CYS A 92 9.96 1.19 0.67
C CYS A 92 8.59 0.51 0.66
N CYS A 93 7.50 1.25 0.93
CA CYS A 93 6.13 0.71 0.88
C CYS A 93 5.77 0.22 -0.53
N VAL A 94 6.14 0.95 -1.58
CA VAL A 94 5.90 0.53 -2.97
C VAL A 94 6.62 -0.78 -3.28
N VAL A 95 7.88 -0.93 -2.86
CA VAL A 95 8.65 -2.16 -3.06
C VAL A 95 8.01 -3.32 -2.30
N GLU A 96 7.67 -3.11 -1.03
CA GLU A 96 7.06 -4.16 -0.21
C GLU A 96 5.69 -4.58 -0.76
N TRP A 97 4.90 -3.63 -1.29
CA TRP A 97 3.61 -3.96 -1.90
C TRP A 97 3.80 -4.86 -3.13
N LEU A 98 4.80 -4.57 -3.97
CA LEU A 98 5.12 -5.38 -5.15
C LEU A 98 5.58 -6.80 -4.77
N ASN A 99 6.31 -6.94 -3.67
CA ASN A 99 6.75 -8.23 -3.15
C ASN A 99 5.55 -9.06 -2.66
N ARG A 100 4.63 -8.44 -1.94
CA ARG A 100 3.44 -9.11 -1.37
C ARG A 100 2.32 -9.37 -2.38
N ASN A 101 2.35 -8.69 -3.52
CA ASN A 101 1.37 -8.84 -4.59
C ASN A 101 2.04 -9.40 -5.86
N PRO A 102 2.65 -10.60 -5.81
CA PRO A 102 3.44 -11.15 -6.90
C PRO A 102 2.57 -11.37 -8.15
N ALA A 103 3.11 -11.03 -9.32
CA ALA A 103 2.48 -11.36 -10.58
C ALA A 103 3.04 -12.69 -11.10
N ARG A 104 2.16 -13.52 -11.65
CA ARG A 104 2.50 -14.84 -12.18
C ARG A 104 1.84 -15.01 -13.55
N SER A 105 2.53 -15.70 -14.45
CA SER A 105 1.95 -16.08 -15.74
C SER A 105 2.49 -17.44 -16.19
N PRO A 106 1.79 -18.13 -17.10
CA PRO A 106 2.36 -19.29 -17.78
C PRO A 106 3.59 -18.89 -18.64
N PRO A 107 4.55 -19.81 -18.86
CA PRO A 107 5.78 -19.53 -19.63
C PRO A 107 5.56 -19.36 -21.14
N ALA A 108 4.36 -19.60 -21.65
CA ALA A 108 4.09 -19.64 -23.09
C ALA A 108 3.93 -18.26 -23.73
N HIS A 109 3.51 -17.24 -22.96
CA HIS A 109 3.18 -15.93 -23.50
C HIS A 109 3.70 -14.82 -22.60
N CYS A 110 4.15 -13.74 -23.23
CA CYS A 110 4.53 -12.50 -22.56
C CYS A 110 3.32 -11.91 -21.85
N LEU A 111 3.41 -11.73 -20.53
CA LEU A 111 2.34 -11.10 -19.73
C LEU A 111 2.06 -9.65 -20.15
N GLY A 112 3.04 -8.96 -20.74
CA GLY A 112 2.92 -7.56 -21.15
C GLY A 112 2.23 -7.35 -22.50
N CYS A 113 2.51 -8.20 -23.50
CA CYS A 113 2.00 -8.01 -24.86
C CYS A 113 1.17 -9.18 -25.41
N GLY A 114 1.11 -10.32 -24.70
CA GLY A 114 0.44 -11.54 -25.14
C GLY A 114 1.19 -12.36 -26.20
N GLY A 115 2.30 -11.84 -26.73
CA GLY A 115 3.10 -12.53 -27.75
C GLY A 115 3.85 -13.76 -27.20
N SER A 116 4.14 -14.71 -28.08
CA SER A 116 4.92 -15.91 -27.76
C SER A 116 6.42 -15.64 -27.67
N ASP A 117 7.19 -16.68 -27.39
CA ASP A 117 8.66 -16.63 -27.42
C ASP A 117 9.22 -16.33 -28.82
N HIS A 118 10.31 -15.56 -28.90
CA HIS A 118 10.99 -15.22 -30.14
C HIS A 118 12.50 -15.47 -30.05
N ALA A 119 13.13 -15.84 -31.17
CA ALA A 119 14.56 -16.17 -31.21
C ALA A 119 15.47 -15.04 -30.70
N TYR A 120 15.12 -13.79 -30.98
CA TYR A 120 15.91 -12.60 -30.63
C TYR A 120 15.31 -11.74 -29.50
N ASP A 121 14.19 -12.19 -28.93
CA ASP A 121 13.56 -11.54 -27.77
C ASP A 121 12.85 -12.62 -26.98
N LYS A 122 13.61 -13.25 -26.10
CA LYS A 122 13.17 -14.43 -25.35
C LYS A 122 12.25 -14.02 -24.21
N LEU A 123 11.31 -14.90 -23.87
CA LEU A 123 10.57 -14.80 -22.62
C LEU A 123 11.53 -15.08 -21.46
N LEU A 124 11.65 -14.10 -20.58
CA LEU A 124 12.46 -14.18 -19.36
C LEU A 124 11.54 -14.24 -18.14
N PRO A 125 11.90 -15.05 -17.12
CA PRO A 125 11.18 -15.07 -15.86
C PRO A 125 11.56 -13.84 -15.03
N PHE A 126 10.55 -13.15 -14.50
CA PHE A 126 10.69 -12.05 -13.55
C PHE A 126 9.92 -12.35 -12.26
N GLY A 127 10.53 -12.03 -11.12
CA GLY A 127 10.06 -12.37 -9.79
C GLY A 127 11.06 -13.25 -9.05
N THR A 128 10.99 -13.25 -7.72
CA THR A 128 11.91 -13.99 -6.84
C THR A 128 11.21 -15.11 -6.07
N GLU A 129 9.90 -15.28 -6.23
CA GLU A 129 9.13 -16.26 -5.48
C GLU A 129 9.26 -17.69 -6.05
N PRO A 130 9.37 -18.73 -5.19
CA PRO A 130 9.37 -20.12 -5.62
C PRO A 130 8.06 -20.56 -6.30
N THR A 131 6.98 -19.84 -6.03
CA THR A 131 5.59 -20.18 -6.38
C THR A 131 5.19 -19.74 -7.80
N GLY A 132 6.07 -19.06 -8.53
CA GLY A 132 5.89 -18.74 -9.95
C GLY A 132 6.50 -17.41 -10.38
N HIS A 133 6.76 -17.29 -11.68
CA HIS A 133 7.32 -16.10 -12.31
C HIS A 133 6.29 -15.41 -13.21
N ALA A 134 6.49 -14.12 -13.45
CA ALA A 134 5.91 -13.42 -14.60
C ALA A 134 6.85 -13.57 -15.79
N TRP A 135 6.35 -14.06 -16.91
CA TRP A 135 7.13 -14.26 -18.13
C TRP A 135 6.94 -13.08 -19.07
N LEU A 136 8.03 -12.40 -19.42
CA LEU A 136 8.00 -11.18 -20.22
C LEU A 136 9.15 -11.17 -21.21
N HIS A 137 8.94 -10.54 -22.37
CA HIS A 137 10.04 -10.04 -23.18
C HIS A 137 10.79 -8.95 -22.41
N SER A 138 12.12 -8.87 -22.59
CA SER A 138 12.94 -7.85 -21.94
C SER A 138 12.43 -6.43 -22.25
N ARG A 139 12.03 -6.18 -23.51
CA ARG A 139 11.45 -4.90 -23.94
C ARG A 139 10.10 -4.55 -23.30
N CYS A 140 9.33 -5.56 -22.88
CA CYS A 140 8.00 -5.36 -22.30
C CYS A 140 8.09 -5.07 -20.80
N TRP A 141 9.20 -5.43 -20.15
CA TRP A 141 9.38 -5.27 -18.71
C TRP A 141 9.21 -3.83 -18.21
N PRO A 142 9.79 -2.78 -18.82
CA PRO A 142 9.69 -1.42 -18.27
C PRO A 142 8.26 -0.91 -18.16
N ALA A 143 7.45 -1.07 -19.23
CA ALA A 143 6.07 -0.63 -19.25
C ALA A 143 5.20 -1.43 -18.26
N TRP A 144 5.40 -2.76 -18.22
CA TRP A 144 4.71 -3.63 -17.29
C TRP A 144 5.05 -3.31 -15.82
N HIS A 145 6.32 -3.10 -15.51
CA HIS A 145 6.77 -2.77 -14.16
C HIS A 145 6.26 -1.39 -13.73
N ALA A 146 6.27 -0.40 -14.63
CA ALA A 146 5.70 0.92 -14.36
C ALA A 146 4.20 0.86 -14.05
N ALA A 147 3.42 0.07 -14.80
CA ALA A 147 2.00 -0.15 -14.52
C ALA A 147 1.79 -0.78 -13.13
N ARG A 148 2.60 -1.78 -12.76
CA ARG A 148 2.53 -2.38 -11.42
C ARG A 148 2.90 -1.40 -10.30
N LYS A 149 3.91 -0.56 -10.50
CA LYS A 149 4.23 0.53 -9.56
C LYS A 149 3.06 1.50 -9.40
N ALA A 150 2.38 1.86 -10.49
CA ALA A 150 1.20 2.72 -10.43
C ALA A 150 0.06 2.08 -9.63
N THR A 151 -0.19 0.78 -9.80
CA THR A 151 -1.16 0.03 -8.98
C THR A 151 -0.77 0.03 -7.51
N ALA A 152 0.50 -0.20 -7.19
CA ALA A 152 1.00 -0.18 -5.81
C ALA A 152 0.76 1.18 -5.16
N ILE A 153 1.10 2.27 -5.85
CA ILE A 153 0.88 3.65 -5.40
C ILE A 153 -0.60 3.90 -5.14
N ALA A 154 -1.48 3.52 -6.07
CA ALA A 154 -2.93 3.71 -5.92
C ALA A 154 -3.49 2.93 -4.71
N ALA A 155 -3.00 1.72 -4.46
CA ALA A 155 -3.41 0.91 -3.31
C ALA A 155 -2.97 1.55 -1.98
N LEU A 156 -1.72 2.00 -1.88
CA LEU A 156 -1.18 2.68 -0.69
C LEU A 156 -1.93 3.99 -0.40
N MET A 157 -2.21 4.79 -1.43
CA MET A 157 -3.00 6.01 -1.29
C MET A 157 -4.44 5.74 -0.83
N ALA A 158 -5.05 4.65 -1.29
CA ALA A 158 -6.38 4.24 -0.82
C ALA A 158 -6.39 3.85 0.67
N MET A 159 -5.25 3.37 1.18
CA MET A 159 -5.01 3.12 2.61
C MET A 159 -4.60 4.41 3.37
N GLY A 160 -4.60 5.58 2.72
CA GLY A 160 -4.23 6.84 3.37
C GLY A 160 -2.74 7.03 3.60
N ILE A 161 -1.89 6.24 2.93
CA ILE A 161 -0.45 6.47 2.84
C ILE A 161 -0.22 7.33 1.61
N ASP A 162 -0.20 8.65 1.84
CA ASP A 162 -0.11 9.63 0.76
C ASP A 162 1.32 9.74 0.23
N LEU A 163 1.44 10.04 -1.06
CA LEU A 163 2.72 10.42 -1.66
C LEU A 163 3.22 11.72 -1.00
N PRO A 164 4.37 11.72 -0.30
CA PRO A 164 4.87 12.92 0.33
C PRO A 164 5.19 13.96 -0.74
N ARG A 165 4.66 15.18 -0.58
CA ARG A 165 4.98 16.27 -1.50
C ARG A 165 6.44 16.63 -1.31
N MET A 166 7.27 16.41 -2.33
CA MET A 166 8.59 17.00 -2.36
C MET A 166 8.46 18.52 -2.43
N HIS A 167 8.76 19.20 -1.33
CA HIS A 167 9.07 20.63 -1.39
C HIS A 167 10.43 20.75 -2.08
N ARG A 168 10.38 21.22 -3.33
CA ARG A 168 11.55 21.48 -4.17
C ARG A 168 12.27 22.73 -3.69
#